data_AF-A0A2E6KDN6-F1
#
_entry.id   AF-A0A2E6KDN6-F1
#
_cell.length_a   1.000
_cell.length_b   1.000
_cell.length_c   1.000
_cell.angle_alpha   90.00
_cell.angle_beta   90.00
_cell.angle_gamma   90.00
#
_symmetry.space_group_name_H-M   'P 1'
#
loop_
_entity.id
_entity.type
_entity.pdbx_description
1 polymer ?
#
loop_
_entity_poly.entity_id
_entity_poly.type
_entity_poly.pdbx_seq_one_letter_code
_entity_poly.pdbx_strand_id
1 'polypeptide(L)'
;MEKVIQCPICGDIDHCFEDNQGDYSSFMCFKCGYMSDTRFNKEHDKEANQNTAVLINQIKKWDNDREIYWYPSVVNMGKLGMIFPNGDQNDWKWNFAKVKPVKEHTEATKGYDNFLDIDNADEYEKDDFISAIKDMGITKDLNNAKN
;
A
#
# COMPACT_ATOMS: atom_id res chain seq x y z
N MET A 1 7.11 -12.53 -14.68
CA MET A 1 6.99 -13.91 -14.15
C MET A 1 6.83 -13.76 -12.67
N GLU A 2 5.68 -14.19 -12.18
CA GLU A 2 5.31 -14.06 -10.77
C GLU A 2 5.86 -15.24 -9.97
N LYS A 3 6.39 -14.95 -8.78
CA LYS A 3 6.75 -15.97 -7.77
C LYS A 3 6.51 -15.45 -6.37
N VAL A 4 6.31 -16.37 -5.44
CA VAL A 4 6.21 -16.07 -4.00
C VAL A 4 7.63 -16.01 -3.39
N ILE A 5 7.87 -15.03 -2.53
CA ILE A 5 9.13 -14.84 -1.80
C ILE A 5 8.85 -14.67 -0.30
N GLN A 6 9.87 -14.88 0.53
CA GLN A 6 9.79 -14.44 1.92
C GLN A 6 9.88 -12.91 1.98
N CYS A 7 8.90 -12.28 2.63
CA CYS A 7 8.87 -10.84 2.84
C CYS A 7 10.01 -10.42 3.78
N PRO A 8 10.90 -9.50 3.36
CA PRO A 8 11.98 -9.03 4.22
C PRO A 8 11.51 -8.14 5.38
N ILE A 9 10.24 -7.69 5.35
CA ILE A 9 9.67 -6.76 6.33
C ILE A 9 8.97 -7.48 7.46
N CYS A 10 8.06 -8.40 7.14
CA CYS A 10 7.25 -9.12 8.14
C CYS A 10 7.55 -10.62 8.23
N GLY A 11 8.50 -11.12 7.42
CA GLY A 11 8.90 -12.53 7.43
C GLY A 11 7.89 -13.50 6.82
N ASP A 12 6.78 -13.01 6.27
CA ASP A 12 5.74 -13.84 5.67
C ASP A 12 6.22 -14.57 4.41
N ILE A 13 5.82 -15.83 4.24
CA ILE A 13 6.27 -16.70 3.15
C ILE A 13 5.18 -17.01 2.11
N ASP A 14 3.95 -16.56 2.34
CA ASP A 14 2.79 -16.96 1.54
C ASP A 14 2.20 -15.79 0.73
N HIS A 15 2.34 -14.56 1.21
CA HIS A 15 1.62 -13.39 0.68
C HIS A 15 2.52 -12.31 0.08
N CYS A 16 3.81 -12.61 -0.17
CA CYS A 16 4.73 -11.67 -0.79
C CYS A 16 5.12 -12.14 -2.19
N PHE A 17 4.81 -11.30 -3.18
CA PHE A 17 4.96 -11.63 -4.58
C PHE A 17 6.04 -10.76 -5.21
N GLU A 18 6.88 -11.38 -6.02
CA GLU A 18 7.79 -10.73 -6.97
C GLU A 18 7.24 -10.96 -8.37
N ASP A 19 6.98 -9.89 -9.11
CA ASP A 19 6.71 -9.96 -10.55
C ASP A 19 7.91 -9.40 -11.33
N ASN A 20 8.59 -10.31 -12.03
CA ASN A 20 9.75 -10.02 -12.85
C ASN A 20 9.33 -9.66 -14.29
N GLN A 21 9.68 -8.47 -14.74
CA GLN A 21 9.36 -7.95 -16.08
C GLN A 21 10.57 -7.96 -17.04
N GLY A 22 11.58 -8.80 -16.76
CA GLY A 22 12.84 -8.86 -17.49
C GLY A 22 13.86 -7.87 -16.94
N ASP A 23 13.64 -6.58 -17.19
CA ASP A 23 14.62 -5.53 -16.85
C ASP A 23 14.54 -5.07 -15.38
N TYR A 24 13.40 -5.31 -14.74
CA TYR A 24 13.17 -4.97 -13.35
C TYR A 24 12.18 -5.94 -12.71
N SER A 25 12.16 -5.98 -11.38
CA SER A 25 11.15 -6.73 -10.63
C SER A 25 10.42 -5.79 -9.68
N SER A 26 9.11 -5.98 -9.61
CA SER A 26 8.24 -5.30 -8.64
C SER A 26 7.84 -6.27 -7.54
N PHE A 27 7.69 -5.76 -6.32
CA PHE A 27 7.41 -6.56 -5.14
C PHE A 27 6.22 -6.00 -4.39
N MET A 28 5.35 -6.86 -3.88
CA MET A 28 4.23 -6.47 -3.01
C MET A 28 3.96 -7.56 -1.98
N CYS A 29 3.89 -7.19 -0.70
CA CYS A 29 3.42 -8.07 0.36
C CYS A 29 1.99 -7.70 0.76
N PHE A 30 1.04 -8.59 0.50
CA PHE A 30 -0.37 -8.37 0.84
C PHE A 30 -0.68 -8.54 2.32
N LYS A 31 0.23 -9.12 3.12
CA LYS A 31 0.07 -9.18 4.57
C LYS A 31 0.39 -7.86 5.24
N CYS A 32 1.58 -7.31 5.00
CA CYS A 32 2.02 -6.07 5.66
C CYS A 32 1.87 -4.80 4.81
N GLY A 33 1.49 -4.89 3.53
CA GLY A 33 1.24 -3.74 2.66
C GLY A 33 2.48 -3.02 2.14
N TYR A 34 3.68 -3.54 2.40
CA TYR A 34 4.91 -2.99 1.83
C TYR A 34 5.13 -3.46 0.39
N MET A 35 5.61 -2.55 -0.44
CA MET A 35 6.01 -2.79 -1.82
C MET A 35 7.45 -2.34 -2.07
N SER A 36 8.04 -2.84 -3.15
CA SER A 36 9.34 -2.38 -3.63
C SER A 36 9.47 -2.58 -5.15
N ASP A 37 10.57 -2.08 -5.69
CA ASP A 37 11.00 -2.28 -7.07
C ASP A 37 12.53 -2.35 -7.08
N THR A 38 13.11 -3.18 -7.96
CA THR A 38 14.58 -3.29 -8.10
C THR A 38 15.28 -1.96 -8.37
N ARG A 39 14.56 -0.95 -8.87
CA ARG A 39 15.06 0.41 -9.12
C ARG A 39 15.13 1.28 -7.86
N PHE A 40 14.47 0.90 -6.77
CA PHE A 40 14.44 1.67 -5.52
C PHE A 40 15.71 1.47 -4.68
N ASN A 41 16.88 1.66 -5.28
CA ASN A 41 18.18 1.53 -4.64
C ASN A 41 18.68 2.89 -4.10
N LYS A 42 19.86 2.89 -3.46
CA LYS A 42 20.46 4.10 -2.86
C LYS A 42 20.75 5.23 -3.84
N GLU A 43 21.01 4.91 -5.11
CA GLU A 43 21.31 5.90 -6.14
C GLU A 43 20.08 6.78 -6.43
N HIS A 44 18.91 6.17 -6.49
CA HIS A 44 17.64 6.84 -6.81
C HIS A 44 16.85 7.28 -5.56
N ASP A 45 17.37 7.02 -4.36
CA ASP A 45 16.65 7.27 -3.11
C ASP A 45 16.28 8.74 -2.92
N LYS A 46 17.19 9.65 -3.26
CA LYS A 46 16.96 11.09 -3.08
C LYS A 46 15.79 11.59 -3.93
N GLU A 47 15.71 11.14 -5.17
CA GLU A 47 14.64 11.51 -6.11
C GLU A 47 13.30 10.88 -5.71
N ALA A 48 13.33 9.61 -5.30
CA ALA A 48 12.15 8.92 -4.78
C ALA A 48 11.58 9.61 -3.53
N ASN A 49 12.45 10.02 -2.59
CA ASN A 49 12.04 10.67 -1.35
C ASN A 49 11.38 12.04 -1.59
N GLN A 50 11.84 12.81 -2.56
CA GLN A 50 11.32 14.16 -2.83
C GLN A 50 9.84 14.17 -3.26
N ASN A 51 9.42 13.11 -3.94
CA ASN A 51 8.06 12.99 -4.49
C ASN A 51 7.14 12.12 -3.62
N THR A 52 7.63 11.68 -2.46
CA THR A 52 6.94 10.75 -1.56
C THR A 52 6.52 11.45 -0.27
N ALA A 53 5.39 11.04 0.30
CA ALA A 53 4.89 11.59 1.57
C ALA A 53 5.92 11.40 2.71
N VAL A 54 6.00 12.38 3.60
CA VAL A 54 6.96 12.40 4.73
C VAL A 54 6.87 11.13 5.56
N LEU A 55 5.67 10.69 5.92
CA LEU A 55 5.46 9.47 6.71
C LEU A 55 6.03 8.25 6.00
N ILE A 56 5.71 8.05 4.71
CA ILE A 56 6.19 6.91 3.91
C ILE A 56 7.72 6.87 3.91
N ASN A 57 8.38 8.02 3.76
CA ASN A 57 9.84 8.11 3.82
C ASN A 57 10.41 7.77 5.21
N GLN A 58 9.70 8.12 6.30
CA GLN A 58 10.13 7.83 7.67
C GLN A 58 10.04 6.35 8.00
N ILE A 59 9.05 5.64 7.44
CA ILE A 59 8.77 4.23 7.79
C ILE A 59 9.21 3.24 6.71
N LYS A 60 9.85 3.68 5.63
CA LYS A 60 10.49 2.81 4.64
C LYS A 60 11.58 1.96 5.30
N LYS A 61 11.89 0.81 4.69
CA LYS A 61 12.86 -0.16 5.21
C LYS A 61 13.86 -0.53 4.13
N TRP A 62 15.11 -0.72 4.53
CA TRP A 62 16.17 -1.17 3.62
C TRP A 62 16.28 -2.70 3.67
N ASP A 63 16.21 -3.35 2.51
CA ASP A 63 16.49 -4.77 2.33
C ASP A 63 17.96 -4.92 1.94
N ASN A 64 18.76 -5.48 2.84
CA ASN A 64 20.19 -5.70 2.60
C ASN A 64 20.47 -6.78 1.57
N ASP A 65 19.59 -7.77 1.41
CA ASP A 65 19.83 -8.91 0.52
C ASP A 65 19.64 -8.51 -0.93
N ARG A 66 18.70 -7.60 -1.20
CA ARG A 66 18.40 -7.08 -2.55
C ARG A 66 18.95 -5.70 -2.84
N GLU A 67 19.47 -5.03 -1.81
CA GLU A 67 19.94 -3.64 -1.87
C GLU A 67 18.89 -2.66 -2.41
N ILE A 68 17.66 -2.75 -1.88
CA ILE A 68 16.52 -1.89 -2.25
C ILE A 68 15.74 -1.40 -1.02
N TYR A 69 15.02 -0.30 -1.20
CA TYR A 69 14.06 0.22 -0.24
C TYR A 69 12.66 -0.37 -0.46
N TRP A 70 12.03 -0.78 0.63
CA TRP A 70 10.63 -1.14 0.70
C TRP A 70 9.83 -0.01 1.32
N TYR A 71 8.73 0.34 0.68
CA TYR A 71 7.85 1.43 1.05
C TYR A 71 6.47 0.89 1.42
N PRO A 72 5.79 1.43 2.43
CA PRO A 72 4.36 1.24 2.57
C PRO A 72 3.65 1.66 1.28
N SER A 73 2.75 0.81 0.78
CA SER A 73 1.98 1.10 -0.42
C SER A 73 0.90 2.16 -0.19
N VAL A 74 0.50 2.83 -1.27
CA VAL A 74 -0.75 3.61 -1.33
C VAL A 74 -1.58 2.99 -2.45
N VAL A 75 -2.71 2.36 -2.09
CA VAL A 75 -3.58 1.68 -3.04
C VAL A 75 -4.80 2.54 -3.30
N ASN A 76 -4.90 3.11 -4.50
CA ASN A 76 -6.07 3.87 -4.95
C ASN A 76 -6.83 3.07 -6.00
N MET A 77 -8.09 2.75 -5.72
CA MET A 77 -8.95 1.91 -6.56
C MET A 77 -10.22 2.64 -6.98
N GLY A 78 -10.07 3.94 -7.24
CA GLY A 78 -11.12 4.80 -7.78
C GLY A 78 -12.36 4.79 -6.89
N LYS A 79 -13.48 4.26 -7.41
CA LYS A 79 -14.75 4.22 -6.68
C LYS A 79 -14.73 3.33 -5.44
N LEU A 80 -13.79 2.38 -5.33
CA LEU A 80 -13.68 1.52 -4.15
C LEU A 80 -13.04 2.25 -2.95
N GLY A 81 -12.28 3.31 -3.20
CA GLY A 81 -11.57 4.05 -2.15
C GLY A 81 -10.05 3.94 -2.23
N MET A 82 -9.40 4.27 -1.12
CA MET A 82 -7.96 4.35 -1.00
C MET A 82 -7.46 3.77 0.33
N ILE A 83 -6.43 2.94 0.28
CA ILE A 83 -5.68 2.47 1.45
C ILE A 83 -4.33 3.18 1.50
N PHE A 84 -3.97 3.73 2.65
CA PHE A 84 -2.73 4.48 2.84
C PHE A 84 -2.28 4.43 4.32
N PRO A 85 -0.98 4.60 4.62
CA PRO A 85 -0.52 4.74 5.99
C PRO A 85 -0.91 6.11 6.55
N ASN A 86 -1.39 6.16 7.78
CA ASN A 86 -1.74 7.40 8.48
C ASN A 86 -1.24 7.38 9.94
N GLY A 87 -0.76 8.52 10.43
CA GLY A 87 -0.15 8.66 11.75
C GLY A 87 1.28 9.21 11.68
N ASP A 88 2.16 8.74 12.57
CA ASP A 88 3.57 9.11 12.63
C ASP A 88 4.52 7.89 12.58
N GLN A 89 5.83 8.14 12.54
CA GLN A 89 6.84 7.09 12.39
C GLN A 89 6.78 5.98 13.47
N ASN A 90 6.30 6.31 14.66
CA ASN A 90 6.21 5.40 15.80
C ASN A 90 4.83 4.76 15.88
N ASP A 91 3.78 5.56 15.68
CA ASP A 91 2.39 5.12 15.78
C ASP A 91 1.62 5.49 14.50
N TRP A 92 1.46 4.49 13.62
CA TRP A 92 0.72 4.63 12.38
C TRP A 92 -0.08 3.36 12.11
N LYS A 93 -1.16 3.51 11.35
CA LYS A 93 -2.05 2.44 10.94
C LYS A 93 -2.35 2.53 9.45
N TRP A 94 -2.86 1.44 8.90
CA TRP A 94 -3.47 1.46 7.58
C TRP A 94 -4.85 2.09 7.69
N ASN A 95 -5.09 3.14 6.91
CA ASN A 95 -6.42 3.75 6.79
C ASN A 95 -7.02 3.36 5.44
N PHE A 96 -8.25 2.82 5.47
CA PHE A 96 -9.07 2.61 4.29
C PHE A 96 -10.17 3.68 4.22
N ALA A 97 -9.97 4.69 3.37
CA ALA A 97 -10.97 5.71 3.11
C ALA A 97 -11.86 5.31 1.93
N LYS A 98 -13.19 5.37 2.12
CA LYS A 98 -14.18 5.02 1.11
C LYS A 98 -14.58 6.25 0.29
N VAL A 99 -14.89 6.06 -0.98
CA VAL A 99 -15.50 7.12 -1.79
C VAL A 99 -16.99 7.23 -1.44
N LYS A 100 -17.44 8.45 -1.14
CA LYS A 100 -18.86 8.75 -0.84
C LYS A 100 -19.40 9.82 -1.78
N PRO A 101 -20.70 9.78 -2.11
CA PRO A 101 -21.34 10.84 -2.89
C PRO A 101 -21.40 12.13 -2.06
N VAL A 102 -21.22 13.26 -2.73
CA VAL A 102 -21.39 14.58 -2.13
C VAL A 102 -22.89 14.84 -1.95
N LYS A 103 -23.35 14.93 -0.69
CA LYS A 103 -24.75 15.26 -0.38
C LYS A 103 -25.01 16.76 -0.44
N GLU A 104 -24.07 17.54 0.08
CA GLU A 104 -24.09 18.99 0.09
C GLU A 104 -22.72 19.51 -0.34
N HIS A 105 -22.67 20.38 -1.34
CA HIS A 105 -21.41 20.91 -1.84
C HIS A 105 -20.85 21.97 -0.87
N THR A 106 -19.70 21.66 -0.29
CA THR A 106 -18.79 22.62 0.32
C THR A 106 -17.86 23.22 -0.72
N GLU A 107 -17.07 24.25 -0.36
CA GLU A 107 -16.02 24.80 -1.22
C GLU A 107 -15.02 23.73 -1.68
N ALA A 108 -14.71 22.75 -0.82
CA ALA A 108 -13.79 21.66 -1.13
C ALA A 108 -14.38 20.62 -2.10
N THR A 109 -15.70 20.47 -2.14
CA THR A 109 -16.41 19.49 -2.97
C THR A 109 -17.13 20.13 -4.16
N LYS A 110 -16.89 21.41 -4.42
CA LYS A 110 -17.55 22.15 -5.49
C LYS A 110 -17.11 21.59 -6.85
N GLY A 111 -18.09 21.13 -7.64
CA GLY A 111 -17.82 20.50 -8.94
C GLY A 111 -17.45 19.02 -8.89
N TYR A 112 -17.53 18.37 -7.72
CA TYR A 112 -17.30 16.94 -7.57
C TYR A 112 -18.57 16.22 -7.13
N ASP A 113 -18.90 15.11 -7.80
CA ASP A 113 -20.04 14.27 -7.44
C ASP A 113 -19.74 13.34 -6.26
N ASN A 114 -18.46 13.07 -6.02
CA ASN A 114 -17.98 12.17 -4.97
C ASN A 114 -16.73 12.74 -4.32
N PHE A 115 -16.49 12.35 -3.06
CA PHE A 115 -15.28 12.68 -2.32
C PHE A 115 -14.74 11.45 -1.61
N LEU A 116 -13.45 11.49 -1.25
CA LEU A 116 -12.82 10.46 -0.43
C LEU A 116 -13.05 10.81 1.05
N ASP A 117 -13.73 9.94 1.78
CA ASP A 117 -14.09 10.17 3.18
C ASP A 117 -12.95 9.75 4.12
N ILE A 118 -11.93 10.61 4.20
CA ILE A 118 -10.73 10.40 5.01
C ILE A 118 -11.05 10.45 6.52
N ASP A 119 -11.97 11.33 6.93
CA ASP A 119 -12.31 11.56 8.35
C ASP A 119 -12.97 10.34 9.01
N ASN A 120 -13.58 9.47 8.21
CA ASN A 120 -14.23 8.24 8.67
C ASN A 120 -13.58 6.99 8.05
N ALA A 121 -12.28 7.05 7.79
CA ALA A 121 -11.54 5.90 7.28
C ALA A 121 -11.49 4.77 8.33
N ASP A 122 -11.64 3.52 7.86
CA ASP A 122 -11.46 2.35 8.72
C ASP A 122 -9.96 2.16 9.01
N GLU A 123 -9.59 1.82 10.24
CA GLU A 123 -8.20 1.66 10.67
C GLU A 123 -7.81 0.18 10.83
N TYR A 124 -6.59 -0.18 10.43
CA TYR A 124 -6.03 -1.53 10.57
C TYR A 124 -4.60 -1.45 11.07
N GLU A 125 -4.20 -2.44 11.87
CA GLU A 125 -2.83 -2.54 12.41
C GLU A 125 -1.80 -2.75 11.29
N LYS A 126 -0.54 -2.38 11.55
CA LYS A 126 0.55 -2.31 10.54
C LYS A 126 0.78 -3.63 9.76
N ASP A 127 0.50 -4.77 10.38
CA ASP A 127 0.65 -6.12 9.82
C ASP A 127 -0.68 -6.74 9.32
N ASP A 128 -1.78 -5.98 9.36
CA ASP A 128 -3.12 -6.40 8.94
C ASP A 128 -3.62 -5.65 7.70
N PHE A 129 -2.70 -5.36 6.76
CA PHE A 129 -3.04 -4.74 5.48
C PHE A 129 -4.02 -5.58 4.67
N ILE A 130 -3.96 -6.90 4.83
CA ILE A 130 -4.84 -7.83 4.12
C ILE A 130 -6.33 -7.60 4.45
N SER A 131 -6.63 -7.20 5.69
CA SER A 131 -8.01 -6.89 6.09
C SER A 131 -8.51 -5.63 5.42
N ALA A 132 -7.66 -4.60 5.28
CA ALA A 132 -7.99 -3.41 4.50
C ALA A 132 -8.31 -3.73 3.03
N ILE A 133 -7.53 -4.61 2.40
CA ILE A 133 -7.76 -5.05 1.01
C ILE A 133 -9.05 -5.86 0.86
N LYS A 134 -9.39 -6.70 1.85
CA LYS A 134 -10.65 -7.45 1.88
C LYS A 134 -11.85 -6.52 1.99
N ASP A 135 -11.78 -5.53 2.88
CA ASP A 135 -12.86 -4.56 3.08
C ASP A 135 -13.03 -3.62 1.89
N MET A 136 -11.95 -3.35 1.15
CA MET A 136 -12.01 -2.67 -0.15
C MET A 136 -12.74 -3.49 -1.23
N GLY A 137 -12.86 -4.80 -1.05
CA GLY A 137 -13.61 -5.68 -1.96
C GLY A 137 -12.85 -6.08 -3.23
N ILE A 138 -11.52 -5.98 -3.23
CA ILE A 138 -10.67 -6.35 -4.39
C ILE A 138 -10.43 -7.86 -4.46
N THR A 139 -10.66 -8.57 -3.37
CA THR A 139 -10.55 -10.03 -3.35
C THR A 139 -11.76 -10.65 -4.05
N LYS A 140 -11.69 -10.85 -5.37
CA LYS A 140 -12.45 -11.94 -5.99
C LYS A 140 -11.94 -13.26 -5.39
N ASP A 141 -12.80 -14.00 -4.72
CA ASP A 141 -12.66 -15.44 -4.43
C ASP A 141 -11.26 -15.93 -3.97
N LEU A 142 -10.69 -15.37 -2.89
CA LEU A 142 -9.61 -16.07 -2.17
C LEU A 142 -10.09 -17.37 -1.48
N ASN A 143 -11.40 -17.63 -1.48
CA ASN A 143 -12.01 -18.88 -0.98
C ASN A 143 -11.78 -20.09 -1.90
N ASN A 144 -11.23 -19.92 -3.11
CA ASN A 144 -10.97 -21.02 -4.04
C ASN A 144 -9.49 -21.46 -4.12
N ALA A 145 -8.60 -20.92 -3.28
CA ALA A 145 -7.27 -21.49 -3.05
C ALA A 145 -7.33 -22.62 -2.00
N LYS A 146 -8.22 -23.60 -2.24
CA LYS A 146 -8.18 -24.92 -1.61
C LYS A 146 -8.43 -25.95 -2.70
N ASN A 147 -7.33 -26.49 -3.23
CA ASN A 147 -7.06 -27.92 -3.47
C ASN A 147 -5.86 -28.05 -4.42
#